data_AF-A0A180EHA5-F1
#
_entry.id   AF-A0A180EHA5-F1
#
_cell.length_a   1.000
_cell.length_b   1.000
_cell.length_c   1.000
_cell.angle_alpha   90.00
_cell.angle_beta   90.00
_cell.angle_gamma   90.00
#
_symmetry.space_group_name_H-M   'P 1'
#
loop_
_entity.id
_entity.type
_entity.pdbx_description
1 polymer ?
#
loop_
_entity_poly.entity_id
_entity_poly.type
_entity_poly.pdbx_seq_one_letter_code
_entity_poly.pdbx_strand_id
1 'polypeptide(L)'
;MGVTWLLVSAFAVAQAPANDACSAAIVLTETSVITGDLTGATSDQALQDCVSLPNEDGVWYKISPTSDKQLIFLIGTDLQEDDYQLSLFSGPDCDNLTCELDYSGFDPNYINNTLLAWDATAGNDYYLHVAQVAGGSAPNEFELRVEILDYQVNDDCSGAIAVTEGSYSVTLKGSTHTDDYDSCGSAYESDSPDIYYTFTPTESGSYSATVVSVFGQLEKLVTVYSGDCENLTCINGGSYNGGQYYDATAEWDATAGTKYTILLHADAADGYGNFVFTLEQNPPTTNDDCASATVITPGSYRGSTATATPTENIDCDDLGEGNDHWYAFTAPDNAEYNITTNSLYTTFDTQLILLSGDCANPTCEDDNDDYGNNYYSRIDFTATQGVTYYFVVIPFDEDVSGNYELTLNRAEVPMNDDCASASDITYNSTVRGSTFGATASAALTDCEDADDNDAPDAWYRFQPTTSGTAVASLVDQFTDYYTALTVYEGTDCNSLTCIAGVEEVFSIVEFSELSFDFTEGTTYYIVVHGEDDDEFGNYQLYLGEPIDRNQPQTLPNTTSGPVLVMETGRYYSTISAAVAAVPEGVARTIIVESGTYPETVNFGTKLIQLKIVEASPPAGN
;
A
#
# COMPACT_ATOMS: atom_id res chain seq x y z
N MET A 1 -0.19 -76.35 65.43
CA MET A 1 -1.26 -76.09 64.44
C MET A 1 -1.13 -74.63 64.07
N GLY A 2 -0.48 -74.32 62.95
CA GLY A 2 -0.33 -72.96 62.45
C GLY A 2 -1.64 -72.49 61.83
N VAL A 3 -2.11 -71.33 62.25
CA VAL A 3 -3.27 -70.66 61.65
C VAL A 3 -2.76 -69.94 60.40
N THR A 4 -3.18 -70.41 59.24
CA THR A 4 -2.96 -69.75 57.95
C THR A 4 -3.91 -68.56 57.87
N TRP A 5 -3.37 -67.34 57.79
CA TRP A 5 -4.14 -66.15 57.46
C TRP A 5 -4.25 -66.05 55.95
N LEU A 6 -5.49 -66.13 55.44
CA LEU A 6 -5.81 -65.85 54.05
C LEU A 6 -5.87 -64.32 53.89
N LEU A 7 -4.88 -63.72 53.24
CA LEU A 7 -4.96 -62.34 52.76
C LEU A 7 -5.91 -62.34 51.55
N VAL A 8 -7.16 -61.92 51.77
CA VAL A 8 -8.04 -61.53 50.68
C VAL A 8 -7.61 -60.11 50.27
N SER A 9 -6.83 -60.03 49.20
CA SER A 9 -6.67 -58.78 48.45
C SER A 9 -8.02 -58.43 47.86
N ALA A 10 -8.71 -57.45 48.44
CA ALA A 10 -9.82 -56.81 47.76
C ALA A 10 -9.22 -56.03 46.58
N PHE A 11 -9.33 -56.58 45.37
CA PHE A 11 -9.14 -55.79 44.16
C PHE A 11 -10.22 -54.69 44.19
N ALA A 12 -9.80 -53.45 44.42
CA ALA A 12 -10.67 -52.31 44.14
C ALA A 12 -10.80 -52.27 42.62
N VAL A 13 -11.97 -52.66 42.11
CA VAL A 13 -12.33 -52.41 40.71
C VAL A 13 -12.43 -50.90 40.57
N ALA A 14 -11.71 -50.31 39.61
CA ALA A 14 -11.83 -48.90 39.32
C ALA A 14 -13.30 -48.58 38.98
N GLN A 15 -13.81 -47.47 39.51
CA GLN A 15 -15.18 -47.06 39.24
C GLN A 15 -15.23 -46.48 37.82
N ALA A 16 -16.18 -46.97 37.02
CA ALA A 16 -16.38 -46.47 35.67
C ALA A 16 -16.67 -44.95 35.63
N PRO A 17 -16.23 -44.24 34.59
CA PRO A 17 -16.52 -42.83 34.39
C PRO A 17 -18.02 -42.52 34.41
N ALA A 18 -18.39 -41.27 34.73
CA ALA A 18 -19.79 -40.88 34.80
C ALA A 18 -20.51 -40.97 33.44
N ASN A 19 -19.75 -40.85 32.35
CA ASN A 19 -20.21 -40.92 30.96
C ASN A 19 -19.80 -42.21 30.25
N ASP A 20 -19.59 -43.28 31.03
CA ASP A 20 -19.26 -44.62 30.52
C ASP A 20 -20.37 -45.19 29.61
N ALA A 21 -21.64 -44.97 29.95
CA ALA A 21 -22.76 -45.40 29.13
C ALA A 21 -23.27 -44.27 28.23
N CYS A 22 -23.66 -44.59 26.99
CA CYS A 22 -24.24 -43.60 26.06
C CYS A 22 -25.40 -42.79 26.68
N SER A 23 -26.28 -43.44 27.46
CA SER A 23 -27.41 -42.77 28.12
C SER A 23 -26.99 -41.71 29.16
N ALA A 24 -25.74 -41.75 29.60
CA ALA A 24 -25.12 -40.82 30.53
C ALA A 24 -24.10 -39.89 29.85
N ALA A 25 -24.13 -39.78 28.51
CA ALA A 25 -23.25 -38.92 27.73
C ALA A 25 -23.20 -37.50 28.29
N ILE A 26 -22.00 -36.94 28.39
CA ILE A 26 -21.81 -35.54 28.78
C ILE A 26 -22.31 -34.65 27.64
N VAL A 27 -23.22 -33.74 27.96
CA VAL A 27 -23.77 -32.79 26.97
C VAL A 27 -22.76 -31.67 26.74
N LEU A 28 -22.39 -31.46 25.48
CA LEU A 28 -21.51 -30.40 25.02
C LEU A 28 -22.36 -29.33 24.33
N THR A 29 -22.31 -28.10 24.84
CA THR A 29 -23.13 -26.99 24.33
C THR A 29 -22.33 -25.84 23.73
N GLU A 30 -21.00 -25.86 23.91
CA GLU A 30 -20.09 -24.81 23.43
C GLU A 30 -18.70 -25.39 23.14
N THR A 31 -17.93 -24.64 22.35
CA THR A 31 -16.50 -24.90 22.13
C THR A 31 -15.77 -24.95 23.47
N SER A 32 -15.09 -26.07 23.73
CA SER A 32 -14.46 -26.33 25.02
C SER A 32 -13.25 -27.25 24.88
N VAL A 33 -12.39 -27.20 25.89
CA VAL A 33 -11.32 -28.18 26.08
C VAL A 33 -11.66 -28.92 27.35
N ILE A 34 -11.84 -30.23 27.25
CA ILE A 34 -12.29 -31.09 28.34
C ILE A 34 -11.28 -32.20 28.59
N THR A 35 -11.05 -32.49 29.86
CA THR A 35 -10.25 -33.65 30.28
C THR A 35 -11.17 -34.86 30.45
N GLY A 36 -10.84 -35.97 29.80
CA GLY A 36 -11.52 -37.25 29.95
C GLY A 36 -10.63 -38.29 30.60
N ASP A 37 -11.24 -39.33 31.17
CA ASP A 37 -10.55 -40.46 31.81
C ASP A 37 -11.29 -41.76 31.44
N LEU A 38 -10.56 -42.72 30.85
CA LEU A 38 -11.03 -44.04 30.47
C LEU A 38 -10.85 -45.08 31.58
N THR A 39 -10.33 -44.69 32.76
CA THR A 39 -10.03 -45.63 33.85
C THR A 39 -11.28 -46.33 34.34
N GLY A 40 -11.39 -47.64 34.04
CA GLY A 40 -12.54 -48.44 34.43
C GLY A 40 -13.77 -48.26 33.53
N ALA A 41 -13.62 -47.59 32.38
CA ALA A 41 -14.63 -47.56 31.33
C ALA A 41 -14.94 -48.97 30.82
N THR A 42 -16.09 -49.15 30.20
CA THR A 42 -16.60 -50.43 29.72
C THR A 42 -17.13 -50.30 28.30
N SER A 43 -16.99 -51.37 27.52
CA SER A 43 -17.50 -51.42 26.15
C SER A 43 -19.02 -51.52 26.10
N ASP A 44 -19.64 -50.62 25.32
CA ASP A 44 -21.06 -50.65 24.98
C ASP A 44 -21.31 -51.66 23.83
N GLN A 45 -21.56 -52.92 24.20
CA GLN A 45 -21.69 -54.09 23.30
C GLN A 45 -22.86 -54.03 22.28
N ALA A 46 -23.63 -52.94 22.25
CA ALA A 46 -24.83 -52.77 21.44
C ALA A 46 -24.59 -52.08 20.07
N LEU A 47 -23.39 -51.57 19.81
CA LEU A 47 -23.07 -50.77 18.63
C LEU A 47 -22.39 -51.62 17.56
N GLN A 48 -23.17 -52.25 16.68
CA GLN A 48 -22.63 -53.15 15.65
C GLN A 48 -22.26 -52.45 14.33
N ASP A 49 -22.66 -51.19 14.11
CA ASP A 49 -22.69 -50.60 12.77
C ASP A 49 -21.54 -49.62 12.43
N CYS A 50 -20.69 -49.23 13.40
CA CYS A 50 -19.37 -48.63 13.13
C CYS A 50 -18.28 -49.67 13.38
N VAL A 51 -17.78 -50.40 12.37
CA VAL A 51 -16.63 -51.32 12.62
C VAL A 51 -15.71 -51.50 11.42
N SER A 52 -14.44 -51.11 11.61
CA SER A 52 -13.32 -52.01 11.32
C SER A 52 -12.69 -52.67 12.58
N LEU A 53 -13.02 -52.25 13.82
CA LEU A 53 -12.68 -52.97 15.07
C LEU A 53 -13.83 -52.94 16.12
N PRO A 54 -14.17 -54.06 16.80
CA PRO A 54 -15.34 -54.13 17.69
C PRO A 54 -15.03 -53.81 19.16
N ASN A 55 -15.84 -52.93 19.76
CA ASN A 55 -16.18 -52.86 21.19
C ASN A 55 -15.01 -52.58 22.16
N GLU A 56 -14.38 -51.42 22.02
CA GLU A 56 -13.40 -50.92 23.00
C GLU A 56 -14.08 -50.17 24.16
N ASP A 57 -13.41 -50.17 25.32
CA ASP A 57 -13.86 -49.46 26.52
C ASP A 57 -13.74 -47.94 26.29
N GLY A 58 -14.83 -47.20 26.47
CA GLY A 58 -14.90 -45.81 26.04
C GLY A 58 -15.91 -44.96 26.81
N VAL A 59 -15.95 -43.68 26.48
CA VAL A 59 -16.82 -42.70 27.12
C VAL A 59 -17.57 -41.86 26.09
N TRP A 60 -18.73 -41.34 26.50
CA TRP A 60 -19.69 -40.70 25.61
C TRP A 60 -19.87 -39.21 25.84
N TYR A 61 -20.06 -38.50 24.73
CA TYR A 61 -20.46 -37.10 24.70
C TYR A 61 -21.64 -36.91 23.74
N LYS A 62 -22.50 -35.93 24.00
CA LYS A 62 -23.70 -35.63 23.20
C LYS A 62 -23.74 -34.17 22.80
N ILE A 63 -24.11 -33.90 21.55
CA ILE A 63 -24.37 -32.56 21.02
C ILE A 63 -25.75 -32.55 20.36
N SER A 64 -26.51 -31.50 20.63
CA SER A 64 -27.87 -31.29 20.09
C SER A 64 -27.94 -29.88 19.49
N PRO A 65 -27.41 -29.66 18.28
CA PRO A 65 -27.32 -28.35 17.69
C PRO A 65 -28.72 -27.83 17.33
N THR A 66 -28.96 -26.54 17.57
CA THR A 66 -30.26 -25.89 17.29
C THR A 66 -30.30 -25.15 15.95
N SER A 67 -29.15 -25.05 15.29
CA SER A 67 -28.92 -24.62 13.92
C SER A 67 -27.90 -25.58 13.30
N ASP A 68 -27.72 -25.56 11.98
CA ASP A 68 -26.64 -26.34 11.36
C ASP A 68 -25.28 -25.81 11.89
N LYS A 69 -24.32 -26.73 12.12
CA LYS A 69 -23.02 -26.44 12.72
C LYS A 69 -21.94 -27.34 12.13
N GLN A 70 -20.72 -26.84 12.01
CA GLN A 70 -19.56 -27.69 11.88
C GLN A 70 -19.06 -28.12 13.26
N LEU A 71 -18.93 -29.42 13.48
CA LEU A 71 -18.35 -30.02 14.67
C LEU A 71 -16.92 -30.43 14.37
N ILE A 72 -15.96 -29.97 15.18
CA ILE A 72 -14.57 -30.39 15.08
C ILE A 72 -14.11 -30.94 16.43
N PHE A 73 -13.60 -32.17 16.43
CA PHE A 73 -13.06 -32.84 17.61
C PHE A 73 -11.59 -33.12 17.40
N LEU A 74 -10.77 -32.73 18.38
CA LEU A 74 -9.34 -33.02 18.41
C LEU A 74 -9.01 -33.70 19.72
N ILE A 75 -8.44 -34.89 19.65
CA ILE A 75 -7.84 -35.54 20.83
C ILE A 75 -6.33 -35.44 20.74
N GLY A 76 -5.70 -34.91 21.80
CA GLY A 76 -4.25 -34.99 21.97
C GLY A 76 -3.69 -34.27 23.20
N THR A 77 -2.63 -34.87 23.76
CA THR A 77 -1.52 -34.21 24.46
C THR A 77 -0.24 -34.91 24.03
N ASP A 78 0.88 -34.19 23.85
CA ASP A 78 2.32 -34.53 23.70
C ASP A 78 2.84 -36.01 23.73
N LEU A 79 2.06 -37.01 23.35
CA LEU A 79 2.34 -38.44 23.48
C LEU A 79 2.14 -39.14 22.13
N GLN A 80 2.91 -40.22 21.95
CA GLN A 80 3.06 -40.93 20.69
C GLN A 80 1.74 -41.47 20.13
N GLU A 81 1.76 -41.55 18.81
CA GLU A 81 0.71 -41.93 17.85
C GLU A 81 -0.01 -43.25 18.21
N ASP A 82 -1.31 -43.33 17.86
CA ASP A 82 -2.14 -44.55 17.73
C ASP A 82 -3.03 -45.02 18.90
N ASP A 83 -3.24 -44.24 19.96
CA ASP A 83 -3.86 -44.82 21.16
C ASP A 83 -5.36 -44.51 21.41
N TYR A 84 -5.99 -43.55 20.72
CA TYR A 84 -7.43 -43.23 20.89
C TYR A 84 -8.22 -43.27 19.58
N GLN A 85 -9.49 -43.67 19.65
CA GLN A 85 -10.45 -43.71 18.54
C GLN A 85 -11.59 -42.73 18.77
N LEU A 86 -11.99 -42.02 17.71
CA LEU A 86 -13.17 -41.17 17.67
C LEU A 86 -14.21 -41.78 16.72
N SER A 87 -15.40 -42.04 17.24
CA SER A 87 -16.54 -42.47 16.44
C SER A 87 -17.73 -41.54 16.67
N LEU A 88 -18.31 -41.04 15.58
CA LEU A 88 -19.46 -40.15 15.62
C LEU A 88 -20.71 -40.89 15.16
N PHE A 89 -21.77 -40.76 15.95
CA PHE A 89 -23.08 -41.33 15.68
C PHE A 89 -24.14 -40.23 15.63
N SER A 90 -25.21 -40.45 14.88
CA SER A 90 -26.42 -39.64 14.93
C SER A 90 -27.62 -40.51 15.29
N GLY A 91 -28.63 -39.94 15.97
CA GLY A 91 -29.86 -40.67 16.26
C GLY A 91 -30.62 -40.11 17.44
N PRO A 92 -31.93 -40.41 17.56
CA PRO A 92 -32.77 -39.83 18.60
C PRO A 92 -32.43 -40.31 20.03
N ASP A 93 -31.81 -41.49 20.15
CA ASP A 93 -31.40 -42.08 21.43
C ASP A 93 -30.36 -43.20 21.21
N CYS A 94 -29.76 -43.66 22.30
CA CYS A 94 -28.71 -44.69 22.32
C CYS A 94 -29.17 -46.07 21.81
N ASP A 95 -30.48 -46.32 21.69
CA ASP A 95 -31.00 -47.57 21.15
C ASP A 95 -31.17 -47.49 19.61
N ASN A 96 -31.10 -46.30 19.04
CA ASN A 96 -31.37 -46.01 17.62
C ASN A 96 -30.29 -45.11 17.01
N LEU A 97 -29.02 -45.44 17.22
CA LEU A 97 -27.88 -44.71 16.64
C LEU A 97 -27.51 -45.23 15.24
N THR A 98 -27.16 -44.30 14.36
CA THR A 98 -26.57 -44.52 13.04
C THR A 98 -25.11 -44.07 13.09
N CYS A 99 -24.21 -44.90 12.58
CA CYS A 99 -22.81 -44.54 12.43
C CYS A 99 -22.66 -43.49 11.33
N GLU A 100 -22.13 -42.31 11.66
CA GLU A 100 -21.87 -41.25 10.67
C GLU A 100 -20.44 -41.29 10.19
N LEU A 101 -19.49 -41.44 11.12
CA LEU A 101 -18.07 -41.45 10.82
C LEU A 101 -17.32 -42.29 11.87
N ASP A 102 -16.39 -43.11 11.39
CA ASP A 102 -15.45 -43.86 12.23
C ASP A 102 -14.04 -43.54 11.75
N TYR A 103 -13.25 -42.88 12.60
CA TYR A 103 -11.91 -42.43 12.23
C TYR A 103 -10.87 -43.08 13.14
N SER A 104 -10.09 -43.99 12.55
CA SER A 104 -8.98 -44.70 13.21
C SER A 104 -7.69 -44.63 12.36
N GLY A 105 -7.46 -43.50 11.69
CA GLY A 105 -6.40 -43.35 10.67
C GLY A 105 -5.46 -42.16 10.93
N PHE A 106 -4.17 -42.40 10.73
CA PHE A 106 -3.09 -41.41 10.71
C PHE A 106 -3.11 -40.60 9.41
N ASP A 107 -3.09 -39.26 9.50
CA ASP A 107 -2.59 -38.40 8.42
C ASP A 107 -1.12 -38.05 8.69
N PRO A 108 -0.16 -38.51 7.87
CA PRO A 108 1.25 -38.16 7.98
C PRO A 108 1.56 -36.66 7.92
N ASN A 109 0.62 -35.83 7.48
CA ASN A 109 0.84 -34.41 7.21
C ASN A 109 0.42 -33.49 8.38
N TYR A 110 -0.25 -34.03 9.41
CA TYR A 110 -0.62 -33.27 10.61
C TYR A 110 0.16 -33.71 11.84
N ILE A 111 0.85 -32.74 12.42
CA ILE A 111 1.53 -32.87 13.72
C ILE A 111 0.47 -33.05 14.84
N ASN A 112 0.38 -34.29 15.36
CA ASN A 112 0.03 -34.69 16.73
C ASN A 112 -1.43 -34.93 17.18
N ASN A 113 -2.50 -34.87 16.36
CA ASN A 113 -3.87 -35.09 16.87
C ASN A 113 -4.75 -35.94 15.94
N THR A 114 -5.66 -36.75 16.52
CA THR A 114 -6.80 -37.32 15.78
C THR A 114 -7.85 -36.23 15.59
N LEU A 115 -8.14 -35.84 14.33
CA LEU A 115 -9.10 -34.82 13.94
C LEU A 115 -10.35 -35.47 13.35
N LEU A 116 -11.52 -35.16 13.90
CA LEU A 116 -12.82 -35.51 13.32
C LEU A 116 -13.57 -34.22 13.02
N ALA A 117 -13.96 -34.00 11.77
CA ALA A 117 -14.82 -32.89 11.35
C ALA A 117 -16.15 -33.45 10.82
N TRP A 118 -17.27 -32.80 11.15
CA TRP A 118 -18.60 -33.23 10.71
C TRP A 118 -19.58 -32.07 10.57
N ASP A 119 -20.37 -32.09 9.50
CA ASP A 119 -21.46 -31.15 9.25
C ASP A 119 -22.75 -31.61 9.92
N ALA A 120 -23.05 -31.02 11.06
CA ALA A 120 -24.18 -31.39 11.90
C ALA A 120 -25.44 -30.60 11.53
N THR A 121 -26.52 -31.33 11.23
CA THR A 121 -27.83 -30.76 10.92
C THR A 121 -28.60 -30.39 12.18
N ALA A 122 -29.24 -29.23 12.18
CA ALA A 122 -30.08 -28.72 13.25
C ALA A 122 -31.15 -29.73 13.67
N GLY A 123 -31.29 -29.94 14.98
CA GLY A 123 -32.34 -30.79 15.55
C GLY A 123 -32.04 -32.29 15.52
N ASN A 124 -30.94 -32.73 14.91
CA ASN A 124 -30.43 -34.09 15.07
C ASN A 124 -29.55 -34.18 16.34
N ASP A 125 -29.64 -35.28 17.06
CA ASP A 125 -28.74 -35.54 18.19
C ASP A 125 -27.52 -36.31 17.68
N TYR A 126 -26.33 -35.82 18.04
CA TYR A 126 -25.05 -36.41 17.71
C TYR A 126 -24.36 -36.92 18.97
N TYR A 127 -23.74 -38.10 18.88
CA TYR A 127 -23.07 -38.78 19.97
C TYR A 127 -21.63 -39.09 19.57
N LEU A 128 -20.67 -38.51 20.29
CA LEU A 128 -19.25 -38.81 20.12
C LEU A 128 -18.86 -39.89 21.13
N HIS A 129 -18.30 -40.98 20.63
CA HIS A 129 -17.65 -42.00 21.42
C HIS A 129 -16.14 -41.82 21.34
N VAL A 130 -15.50 -41.76 22.52
CA VAL A 130 -14.04 -41.72 22.65
C VAL A 130 -13.58 -43.01 23.31
N ALA A 131 -12.79 -43.81 22.61
CA ALA A 131 -12.31 -45.09 23.10
C ALA A 131 -10.79 -45.23 22.98
N GLN A 132 -10.22 -46.17 23.74
CA GLN A 132 -8.83 -46.58 23.54
C GLN A 132 -8.73 -47.57 22.37
N VAL A 133 -7.70 -47.47 21.54
CA VAL A 133 -7.48 -48.43 20.45
C VAL A 133 -7.05 -49.79 21.02
N ALA A 134 -7.55 -50.89 20.43
CA ALA A 134 -7.24 -52.26 20.82
C ALA A 134 -5.72 -52.54 20.91
N GLY A 135 -5.21 -52.73 22.13
CA GLY A 135 -3.78 -53.00 22.36
C GLY A 135 -2.88 -51.77 22.41
N GLY A 136 -3.48 -50.56 22.44
CA GLY A 136 -2.80 -49.29 22.68
C GLY A 136 -2.17 -49.21 24.08
N SER A 137 -1.25 -48.28 24.24
CA SER A 137 -0.53 -47.99 25.50
C SER A 137 -0.88 -46.63 26.11
N ALA A 138 -1.92 -45.96 25.60
CA ALA A 138 -2.29 -44.63 26.07
C ALA A 138 -2.46 -44.57 27.58
N PRO A 139 -2.18 -43.40 28.19
CA PRO A 139 -2.73 -43.10 29.49
C PRO A 139 -4.26 -43.20 29.43
N ASN A 140 -4.93 -43.47 30.54
CA ASN A 140 -6.39 -43.41 30.54
C ASN A 140 -6.92 -41.96 30.43
N GLU A 141 -6.08 -40.97 30.76
CA GLU A 141 -6.44 -39.55 30.75
C GLU A 141 -6.11 -38.91 29.40
N PHE A 142 -7.08 -38.19 28.83
CA PHE A 142 -6.95 -37.48 27.55
C PHE A 142 -7.48 -36.05 27.63
N GLU A 143 -6.99 -35.19 26.74
CA GLU A 143 -7.58 -33.88 26.45
C GLU A 143 -8.37 -33.97 25.13
N LEU A 144 -9.65 -33.63 25.19
CA LEU A 144 -10.53 -33.51 24.03
C LEU A 144 -10.85 -32.02 23.83
N ARG A 145 -10.41 -31.47 22.71
CA ARG A 145 -10.85 -30.16 22.22
C ARG A 145 -12.06 -30.36 21.32
N VAL A 146 -13.12 -29.63 21.64
CA VAL A 146 -14.39 -29.61 20.91
C VAL A 146 -14.58 -28.21 20.37
N GLU A 147 -14.79 -28.07 19.07
CA GLU A 147 -15.18 -26.83 18.42
C GLU A 147 -16.56 -27.02 17.79
N ILE A 148 -17.52 -26.16 18.17
CA ILE A 148 -18.87 -26.16 17.62
C ILE A 148 -19.03 -24.81 16.91
N LEU A 149 -18.90 -24.82 15.59
CA LEU A 149 -18.74 -23.62 14.78
C LEU A 149 -20.01 -23.33 13.98
N ASP A 150 -20.39 -22.05 13.94
CA ASP A 150 -21.28 -21.55 12.89
C ASP A 150 -20.56 -21.64 11.54
N TYR A 151 -21.32 -21.90 10.47
CA TYR A 151 -20.79 -21.78 9.13
C TYR A 151 -20.40 -20.34 8.81
N GLN A 152 -19.31 -20.20 8.07
CA GLN A 152 -18.84 -18.93 7.60
C GLN A 152 -19.86 -18.34 6.64
N VAL A 153 -20.02 -17.01 6.67
CA VAL A 153 -20.99 -16.34 5.82
C VAL A 153 -20.71 -16.53 4.33
N ASN A 154 -19.43 -16.77 3.98
CA ASN A 154 -18.95 -16.97 2.63
C ASN A 154 -18.64 -18.43 2.29
N ASP A 155 -19.21 -19.35 3.05
CA ASP A 155 -19.18 -20.79 2.77
C ASP A 155 -19.96 -21.12 1.49
N ASP A 156 -20.94 -20.29 1.12
CA ASP A 156 -21.64 -20.37 -0.16
C ASP A 156 -21.29 -19.19 -1.08
N CYS A 157 -21.30 -19.42 -2.40
CA CYS A 157 -21.09 -18.37 -3.39
C CYS A 157 -22.02 -17.17 -3.21
N SER A 158 -23.28 -17.40 -2.80
CA SER A 158 -24.25 -16.32 -2.57
C SER A 158 -23.87 -15.39 -1.41
N GLY A 159 -23.07 -15.88 -0.47
CA GLY A 159 -22.54 -15.15 0.68
C GLY A 159 -21.09 -14.67 0.51
N ALA A 160 -20.53 -14.79 -0.70
CA ALA A 160 -19.15 -14.43 -1.00
C ALA A 160 -18.80 -13.02 -0.51
N ILE A 161 -17.68 -12.89 0.19
CA ILE A 161 -17.21 -11.60 0.73
C ILE A 161 -16.55 -10.78 -0.38
N ALA A 162 -16.95 -9.53 -0.54
CA ALA A 162 -16.30 -8.62 -1.47
C ALA A 162 -14.92 -8.18 -0.95
N VAL A 163 -13.90 -8.25 -1.80
CA VAL A 163 -12.51 -7.87 -1.52
C VAL A 163 -12.00 -6.86 -2.55
N THR A 164 -10.99 -6.10 -2.14
CA THR A 164 -10.13 -5.28 -3.01
C THR A 164 -8.72 -5.88 -3.06
N GLU A 165 -7.81 -5.30 -3.83
CA GLU A 165 -6.39 -5.66 -3.78
C GLU A 165 -5.86 -5.56 -2.33
N GLY A 166 -5.01 -6.51 -1.94
CA GLY A 166 -4.45 -6.62 -0.59
C GLY A 166 -4.30 -8.07 -0.12
N SER A 167 -3.83 -8.22 1.12
CA SER A 167 -3.64 -9.52 1.77
C SER A 167 -4.63 -9.73 2.91
N TYR A 168 -5.23 -10.92 2.94
CA TYR A 168 -6.29 -11.33 3.86
C TYR A 168 -5.86 -12.58 4.61
N SER A 169 -6.12 -12.62 5.92
CA SER A 169 -5.98 -13.86 6.70
C SER A 169 -7.25 -14.69 6.56
N VAL A 170 -7.08 -15.94 6.16
CA VAL A 170 -8.18 -16.85 5.83
C VAL A 170 -8.12 -18.09 6.71
N THR A 171 -9.29 -18.58 7.12
CA THR A 171 -9.47 -19.88 7.78
C THR A 171 -10.55 -20.64 7.04
N LEU A 172 -10.40 -21.96 6.91
CA LEU A 172 -11.45 -22.84 6.36
C LEU A 172 -12.29 -23.49 7.46
N LYS A 173 -11.97 -23.27 8.74
CA LYS A 173 -12.84 -23.74 9.83
C LYS A 173 -14.20 -23.07 9.77
N GLY A 174 -15.26 -23.86 9.90
CA GLY A 174 -16.63 -23.44 9.69
C GLY A 174 -17.00 -23.31 8.21
N SER A 175 -16.33 -24.01 7.30
CA SER A 175 -16.78 -24.12 5.90
C SER A 175 -17.07 -25.57 5.53
N THR A 176 -18.09 -25.76 4.72
CA THR A 176 -18.45 -26.99 4.03
C THR A 176 -17.71 -27.10 2.70
N HIS A 177 -17.94 -28.22 2.03
CA HIS A 177 -17.54 -28.46 0.65
C HIS A 177 -18.75 -28.24 -0.26
N THR A 178 -18.51 -27.67 -1.44
CA THR A 178 -19.53 -27.55 -2.48
C THR A 178 -19.24 -28.45 -3.69
N ASP A 179 -20.13 -29.41 -3.93
CA ASP A 179 -20.04 -30.50 -4.92
C ASP A 179 -20.13 -30.11 -6.42
N ASP A 180 -20.32 -28.84 -6.80
CA ASP A 180 -20.86 -28.49 -8.12
C ASP A 180 -20.20 -27.27 -8.80
N TYR A 181 -18.88 -27.34 -9.05
CA TYR A 181 -18.21 -26.36 -9.93
C TYR A 181 -17.27 -26.99 -10.95
N ASP A 182 -17.28 -26.42 -12.15
CA ASP A 182 -16.39 -26.78 -13.26
C ASP A 182 -14.96 -26.31 -12.93
N SER A 183 -14.09 -27.21 -12.45
CA SER A 183 -12.70 -26.85 -12.17
C SER A 183 -11.91 -26.74 -13.48
N CYS A 184 -11.16 -25.64 -13.63
CA CYS A 184 -10.21 -25.47 -14.73
C CYS A 184 -8.79 -25.35 -14.16
N GLY A 185 -7.83 -26.09 -14.73
CA GLY A 185 -6.45 -26.12 -14.24
C GLY A 185 -6.11 -27.39 -13.45
N SER A 186 -5.11 -27.32 -12.56
CA SER A 186 -4.69 -28.42 -11.68
C SER A 186 -5.51 -28.56 -10.40
N ALA A 187 -6.59 -27.78 -10.24
CA ALA A 187 -7.48 -27.88 -9.09
C ALA A 187 -8.30 -29.17 -9.19
N TYR A 188 -7.97 -30.14 -8.33
CA TYR A 188 -8.68 -31.42 -8.25
C TYR A 188 -10.06 -31.21 -7.62
N GLU A 189 -11.07 -31.93 -8.13
CA GLU A 189 -12.34 -32.10 -7.41
C GLU A 189 -12.07 -32.96 -6.18
N SER A 190 -12.18 -32.36 -5.00
CA SER A 190 -12.15 -33.06 -3.73
C SER A 190 -13.29 -32.56 -2.86
N ASP A 191 -13.79 -33.43 -1.97
CA ASP A 191 -14.80 -33.12 -0.94
C ASP A 191 -14.23 -32.15 0.13
N SER A 192 -13.55 -31.08 -0.30
CA SER A 192 -12.69 -30.21 0.50
C SER A 192 -13.39 -28.93 0.93
N PRO A 193 -13.14 -28.45 2.16
CA PRO A 193 -13.74 -27.22 2.64
C PRO A 193 -13.34 -26.03 1.77
N ASP A 194 -14.33 -25.20 1.44
CA ASP A 194 -14.18 -24.11 0.49
C ASP A 194 -14.90 -22.83 0.93
N ILE A 195 -14.43 -21.68 0.45
CA ILE A 195 -15.06 -20.39 0.70
C ILE A 195 -14.93 -19.45 -0.50
N TYR A 196 -15.86 -18.52 -0.61
CA TYR A 196 -15.98 -17.60 -1.74
C TYR A 196 -15.62 -16.15 -1.37
N TYR A 197 -14.93 -15.51 -2.29
CA TYR A 197 -14.74 -14.07 -2.34
C TYR A 197 -15.22 -13.52 -3.67
N THR A 198 -15.48 -12.22 -3.73
CA THR A 198 -15.78 -11.52 -4.98
C THR A 198 -14.90 -10.31 -5.15
N PHE A 199 -14.49 -10.08 -6.39
CA PHE A 199 -13.64 -8.96 -6.77
C PHE A 199 -14.27 -8.21 -7.92
N THR A 200 -14.24 -6.88 -7.89
CA THR A 200 -14.66 -6.02 -9.00
C THR A 200 -13.58 -4.97 -9.18
N PRO A 201 -12.67 -5.14 -10.15
CA PRO A 201 -11.55 -4.23 -10.31
C PRO A 201 -12.05 -2.85 -10.76
N THR A 202 -11.37 -1.80 -10.30
CA THR A 202 -11.62 -0.43 -10.77
C THR A 202 -10.97 -0.18 -12.12
N GLU A 203 -9.95 -0.97 -12.49
CA GLU A 203 -9.18 -0.84 -13.73
C GLU A 203 -9.06 -2.18 -14.46
N SER A 204 -8.88 -2.14 -15.78
CA SER A 204 -8.65 -3.37 -16.56
C SER A 204 -7.16 -3.71 -16.54
N GLY A 205 -6.80 -4.98 -16.40
CA GLY A 205 -5.41 -5.42 -16.39
C GLY A 205 -5.27 -6.89 -16.01
N SER A 206 -4.03 -7.39 -15.97
CA SER A 206 -3.74 -8.73 -15.44
C SER A 206 -3.74 -8.70 -13.91
N TYR A 207 -4.32 -9.70 -13.27
CA TYR A 207 -4.41 -9.84 -11.83
C TYR A 207 -3.95 -11.23 -11.39
N SER A 208 -3.40 -11.32 -10.18
CA SER A 208 -3.08 -12.58 -9.51
C SER A 208 -3.80 -12.72 -8.18
N ALA A 209 -4.33 -13.91 -7.95
CA ALA A 209 -4.86 -14.36 -6.67
C ALA A 209 -3.94 -15.47 -6.18
N THR A 210 -3.25 -15.22 -5.07
CA THR A 210 -2.24 -16.12 -4.50
C THR A 210 -2.66 -16.55 -3.10
N VAL A 211 -2.61 -17.85 -2.83
CA VAL A 211 -2.76 -18.41 -1.48
C VAL A 211 -1.44 -18.95 -0.97
N VAL A 212 -1.07 -18.53 0.24
CA VAL A 212 0.19 -18.92 0.91
C VAL A 212 -0.12 -19.54 2.26
N SER A 213 0.33 -20.78 2.46
CA SER A 213 0.12 -21.51 3.71
C SER A 213 0.95 -20.91 4.86
N VAL A 214 0.31 -20.56 5.98
CA VAL A 214 1.01 -19.92 7.13
C VAL A 214 1.68 -20.97 8.03
N PHE A 215 1.17 -22.21 8.06
CA PHE A 215 1.73 -23.33 8.81
C PHE A 215 1.35 -24.68 8.18
N GLY A 216 2.33 -25.53 7.85
CA GLY A 216 2.09 -26.93 7.44
C GLY A 216 2.14 -27.22 5.94
N GLN A 217 2.09 -28.52 5.60
CA GLN A 217 2.21 -29.09 4.26
C GLN A 217 0.87 -29.21 3.52
N LEU A 218 -0.15 -28.44 3.91
CA LEU A 218 -1.47 -28.58 3.30
C LEU A 218 -1.51 -27.80 2.00
N GLU A 219 -1.81 -28.51 0.93
CA GLU A 219 -2.12 -27.94 -0.37
C GLU A 219 -3.38 -27.05 -0.24
N LYS A 220 -3.26 -25.83 -0.77
CA LYS A 220 -4.33 -24.84 -0.86
C LYS A 220 -4.46 -24.41 -2.30
N LEU A 221 -5.69 -24.23 -2.72
CA LEU A 221 -6.05 -23.99 -4.09
C LEU A 221 -6.88 -22.72 -4.19
N VAL A 222 -6.74 -22.07 -5.33
CA VAL A 222 -7.46 -20.84 -5.67
C VAL A 222 -7.99 -21.01 -7.09
N THR A 223 -9.26 -20.73 -7.29
CA THR A 223 -9.90 -20.79 -8.62
C THR A 223 -10.70 -19.53 -8.86
N VAL A 224 -10.57 -18.96 -10.06
CA VAL A 224 -11.20 -17.69 -10.43
C VAL A 224 -12.26 -17.96 -11.49
N TYR A 225 -13.45 -17.43 -11.26
CA TYR A 225 -14.63 -17.57 -12.09
C TYR A 225 -15.17 -16.22 -12.55
N SER A 226 -15.84 -16.22 -13.71
CA SER A 226 -16.74 -15.15 -14.16
C SER A 226 -18.20 -15.60 -14.06
N GLY A 227 -19.12 -14.65 -14.10
CA GLY A 227 -20.56 -14.91 -14.04
C GLY A 227 -21.14 -14.85 -12.63
N ASP A 228 -22.41 -15.23 -12.52
CA ASP A 228 -23.14 -15.27 -11.25
C ASP A 228 -23.10 -16.69 -10.65
N CYS A 229 -23.40 -16.84 -9.36
CA CYS A 229 -23.35 -18.13 -8.66
C CYS A 229 -24.18 -19.26 -9.28
N GLU A 230 -25.19 -18.95 -10.09
CA GLU A 230 -25.99 -19.95 -10.81
C GLU A 230 -25.35 -20.42 -12.13
N ASN A 231 -24.36 -19.68 -12.64
CA ASN A 231 -23.71 -19.93 -13.94
C ASN A 231 -22.23 -19.48 -13.91
N LEU A 232 -21.45 -19.99 -12.96
CA LEU A 232 -20.02 -19.70 -12.89
C LEU A 232 -19.30 -20.32 -14.10
N THR A 233 -18.44 -19.54 -14.74
CA THR A 233 -17.55 -19.99 -15.81
C THR A 233 -16.12 -19.85 -15.34
N CYS A 234 -15.39 -20.96 -15.23
CA CYS A 234 -14.01 -20.96 -14.77
C CYS A 234 -13.11 -20.21 -15.75
N ILE A 235 -12.32 -19.28 -15.21
CA ILE A 235 -11.33 -18.48 -15.96
C ILE A 235 -9.96 -19.13 -15.84
N ASN A 236 -9.52 -19.36 -14.60
CA ASN A 236 -8.24 -20.00 -14.32
C ASN A 236 -8.24 -20.61 -12.91
N GLY A 237 -7.60 -21.76 -12.76
CA GLY A 237 -7.31 -22.39 -11.47
C GLY A 237 -5.81 -22.37 -11.19
N GLY A 238 -5.48 -22.18 -9.92
CA GLY A 238 -4.11 -21.96 -9.48
C GLY A 238 -3.19 -23.10 -9.85
N SER A 239 -2.01 -22.76 -10.38
CA SER A 239 -0.95 -23.74 -10.63
C SER A 239 -0.07 -23.88 -9.39
N TYR A 240 0.28 -25.12 -9.04
CA TYR A 240 1.18 -25.40 -7.91
C TYR A 240 2.61 -24.98 -8.22
N ASN A 241 3.19 -24.13 -7.38
CA ASN A 241 4.55 -23.64 -7.55
C ASN A 241 5.64 -24.55 -6.95
N GLY A 242 5.41 -25.88 -6.86
CA GLY A 242 6.43 -26.92 -6.66
C GLY A 242 7.44 -26.76 -5.50
N GLY A 243 7.20 -25.85 -4.56
CA GLY A 243 8.12 -25.46 -3.48
C GLY A 243 7.87 -26.22 -2.17
N GLN A 244 8.67 -25.89 -1.13
CA GLN A 244 8.47 -26.40 0.24
C GLN A 244 7.18 -25.88 0.91
N TYR A 245 6.56 -24.86 0.31
CA TYR A 245 5.28 -24.26 0.69
C TYR A 245 4.35 -24.46 -0.50
N TYR A 246 3.21 -25.12 -0.28
CA TYR A 246 2.25 -25.49 -1.31
C TYR A 246 1.37 -24.30 -1.67
N ASP A 247 1.99 -23.28 -2.26
CA ASP A 247 1.34 -22.05 -2.69
C ASP A 247 0.69 -22.26 -4.07
N ALA A 248 -0.49 -21.65 -4.27
CA ALA A 248 -1.20 -21.67 -5.54
C ALA A 248 -1.51 -20.23 -5.97
N THR A 249 -1.26 -19.96 -7.25
CA THR A 249 -1.53 -18.65 -7.86
C THR A 249 -2.37 -18.84 -9.11
N ALA A 250 -3.50 -18.15 -9.18
CA ALA A 250 -4.32 -18.02 -10.38
C ALA A 250 -4.16 -16.61 -10.96
N GLU A 251 -3.79 -16.53 -12.23
CA GLU A 251 -3.62 -15.26 -12.96
C GLU A 251 -4.70 -15.11 -14.04
N TRP A 252 -5.25 -13.92 -14.21
CA TRP A 252 -6.23 -13.64 -15.25
C TRP A 252 -6.29 -12.18 -15.66
N ASP A 253 -6.71 -11.93 -16.90
CA ASP A 253 -7.04 -10.58 -17.36
C ASP A 253 -8.44 -10.19 -16.86
N ALA A 254 -8.49 -9.17 -16.02
CA ALA A 254 -9.70 -8.60 -15.47
C ALA A 254 -10.12 -7.35 -16.26
N THR A 255 -11.43 -7.14 -16.40
CA THR A 255 -12.02 -5.95 -17.01
C THR A 255 -12.65 -5.07 -15.93
N ALA A 256 -12.33 -3.78 -15.94
CA ALA A 256 -12.88 -2.79 -15.01
C ALA A 256 -14.41 -2.90 -14.87
N GLY A 257 -14.90 -2.92 -13.63
CA GLY A 257 -16.33 -3.01 -13.31
C GLY A 257 -16.96 -4.39 -13.52
N THR A 258 -16.22 -5.40 -13.98
CA THR A 258 -16.71 -6.78 -14.10
C THR A 258 -16.52 -7.53 -12.79
N LYS A 259 -17.56 -8.23 -12.31
CA LYS A 259 -17.48 -9.02 -11.09
C LYS A 259 -16.85 -10.39 -11.37
N TYR A 260 -15.85 -10.74 -10.57
CA TYR A 260 -15.18 -12.04 -10.53
C TYR A 260 -15.48 -12.72 -9.20
N THR A 261 -15.62 -14.04 -9.22
CA THR A 261 -15.78 -14.89 -8.02
C THR A 261 -14.49 -15.68 -7.83
N ILE A 262 -13.94 -15.64 -6.62
CA ILE A 262 -12.69 -16.31 -6.25
C ILE A 262 -13.03 -17.38 -5.22
N LEU A 263 -12.81 -18.64 -5.58
CA LEU A 263 -12.97 -19.79 -4.71
C LEU A 263 -11.62 -20.14 -4.09
N LEU A 264 -11.57 -20.20 -2.76
CA LEU A 264 -10.39 -20.66 -2.03
C LEU A 264 -10.75 -21.96 -1.33
N HIS A 265 -9.97 -23.01 -1.55
CA HIS A 265 -10.28 -24.33 -1.01
C HIS A 265 -9.03 -25.10 -0.61
N ALA A 266 -9.22 -26.16 0.18
CA ALA A 266 -8.16 -27.11 0.45
C ALA A 266 -8.04 -28.16 -0.67
N ASP A 267 -6.97 -28.94 -0.67
CA ASP A 267 -6.85 -30.11 -1.55
C ASP A 267 -7.53 -31.37 -0.97
N ALA A 268 -7.78 -31.41 0.35
CA ALA A 268 -8.33 -32.57 1.05
C ALA A 268 -9.48 -32.19 1.99
N ALA A 269 -10.38 -33.16 2.24
CA ALA A 269 -11.60 -33.03 3.05
C ALA A 269 -11.39 -32.57 4.50
N ASP A 270 -10.21 -32.80 5.05
CA ASP A 270 -9.79 -32.42 6.40
C ASP A 270 -8.87 -31.18 6.42
N GLY A 271 -8.74 -30.49 5.28
CA GLY A 271 -7.80 -29.40 5.04
C GLY A 271 -8.11 -28.03 5.68
N TYR A 272 -8.69 -27.99 6.89
CA TYR A 272 -9.20 -26.80 7.60
C TYR A 272 -8.14 -25.79 8.11
N GLY A 273 -6.99 -25.71 7.43
CA GLY A 273 -5.87 -24.84 7.80
C GLY A 273 -6.12 -23.35 7.61
N ASN A 274 -5.19 -22.55 8.14
CA ASN A 274 -5.15 -21.10 7.92
C ASN A 274 -4.12 -20.76 6.83
N PHE A 275 -4.47 -19.81 5.97
CA PHE A 275 -3.57 -19.31 4.93
C PHE A 275 -3.73 -17.79 4.74
N VAL A 276 -2.79 -17.19 4.03
CA VAL A 276 -2.89 -15.82 3.55
C VAL A 276 -3.37 -15.85 2.11
N PHE A 277 -4.42 -15.10 1.80
CA PHE A 277 -4.87 -14.84 0.46
C PHE A 277 -4.44 -13.43 0.05
N THR A 278 -3.66 -13.31 -1.01
CA THR A 278 -3.25 -12.03 -1.60
C THR A 278 -3.89 -11.87 -2.97
N LEU A 279 -4.52 -10.73 -3.18
CA LEU A 279 -5.05 -10.30 -4.48
C LEU A 279 -4.29 -9.06 -4.93
N GLU A 280 -3.67 -9.11 -6.09
CA GLU A 280 -2.90 -7.98 -6.62
C GLU A 280 -3.03 -7.86 -8.13
N GLN A 281 -2.90 -6.63 -8.64
CA GLN A 281 -2.75 -6.39 -10.06
C GLN A 281 -1.30 -6.73 -10.46
N ASN A 282 -1.15 -7.54 -11.49
CA ASN A 282 0.14 -7.88 -12.06
C ASN A 282 0.68 -6.70 -12.87
N PRO A 283 2.00 -6.47 -12.86
CA PRO A 283 2.66 -5.61 -13.83
C PRO A 283 2.24 -5.93 -15.29
N PRO A 284 2.01 -4.92 -16.14
CA PRO A 284 1.86 -5.12 -17.58
C PRO A 284 3.05 -5.90 -18.13
N THR A 285 2.79 -6.95 -18.91
CA THR A 285 3.84 -7.80 -19.49
C THR A 285 4.12 -7.48 -20.96
N THR A 286 3.46 -6.45 -21.52
CA THR A 286 3.42 -6.23 -22.97
C THR A 286 3.78 -4.81 -23.40
N ASN A 287 4.22 -3.93 -22.51
CA ASN A 287 4.51 -2.54 -22.85
C ASN A 287 6.01 -2.30 -23.06
N ASP A 288 6.62 -3.20 -23.81
CA ASP A 288 8.06 -3.34 -23.99
C ASP A 288 8.59 -2.61 -25.24
N ASP A 289 7.73 -1.78 -25.86
CA ASP A 289 8.11 -0.86 -26.93
C ASP A 289 7.09 0.27 -27.06
N CYS A 290 7.43 1.32 -27.81
CA CYS A 290 6.54 2.46 -28.06
C CYS A 290 5.21 2.07 -28.74
N ALA A 291 5.20 1.04 -29.60
CA ALA A 291 4.00 0.63 -30.34
C ALA A 291 2.99 -0.12 -29.48
N SER A 292 3.46 -0.74 -28.40
CA SER A 292 2.70 -1.51 -27.41
C SER A 292 2.57 -0.78 -26.07
N ALA A 293 3.02 0.47 -26.00
CA ALA A 293 2.95 1.32 -24.82
C ALA A 293 1.56 1.27 -24.16
N THR A 294 1.55 1.03 -22.85
CA THR A 294 0.30 0.98 -22.08
C THR A 294 -0.33 2.36 -22.07
N VAL A 295 -1.57 2.49 -22.56
CA VAL A 295 -2.29 3.77 -22.52
C VAL A 295 -2.73 4.05 -21.08
N ILE A 296 -2.36 5.21 -20.56
CA ILE A 296 -2.66 5.64 -19.19
C ILE A 296 -3.44 6.96 -19.16
N THR A 297 -4.06 7.20 -18.01
CA THR A 297 -4.72 8.46 -17.61
C THR A 297 -4.16 8.86 -16.24
N PRO A 298 -4.52 10.02 -15.66
CA PRO A 298 -4.11 10.31 -14.29
C PRO A 298 -4.53 9.18 -13.33
N GLY A 299 -3.57 8.65 -12.58
CA GLY A 299 -3.68 7.39 -11.82
C GLY A 299 -2.31 6.76 -11.53
N SER A 300 -2.33 5.61 -10.85
CA SER A 300 -1.14 4.84 -10.48
C SER A 300 -1.11 3.50 -11.19
N TYR A 301 0.04 3.14 -11.75
CA TYR A 301 0.23 1.96 -12.60
C TYR A 301 1.44 1.17 -12.10
N ARG A 302 1.24 -0.09 -11.72
CA ARG A 302 2.35 -0.96 -11.33
C ARG A 302 3.01 -1.56 -12.54
N GLY A 303 4.33 -1.72 -12.50
CA GLY A 303 5.14 -2.30 -13.56
C GLY A 303 6.32 -3.09 -13.01
N SER A 304 7.00 -3.84 -13.88
CA SER A 304 8.21 -4.59 -13.53
C SER A 304 9.11 -4.76 -14.73
N THR A 305 10.36 -4.30 -14.65
CA THR A 305 11.33 -4.40 -15.76
C THR A 305 11.98 -5.79 -15.86
N ALA A 306 11.57 -6.76 -15.02
CA ALA A 306 12.20 -8.08 -14.91
C ALA A 306 12.13 -8.94 -16.17
N THR A 307 11.09 -8.76 -16.99
CA THR A 307 10.89 -9.49 -18.25
C THR A 307 10.92 -8.61 -19.49
N ALA A 308 11.19 -7.33 -19.31
CA ALA A 308 11.31 -6.35 -20.37
C ALA A 308 12.61 -6.52 -21.17
N THR A 309 12.70 -5.84 -22.30
CA THR A 309 13.88 -5.72 -23.14
C THR A 309 14.25 -4.25 -23.27
N PRO A 310 15.53 -3.92 -23.53
CA PRO A 310 15.95 -2.53 -23.65
C PRO A 310 15.56 -1.97 -25.03
N THR A 311 15.04 -0.76 -25.07
CA THR A 311 14.86 0.01 -26.30
C THR A 311 16.17 0.67 -26.68
N GLU A 312 16.74 0.29 -27.82
CA GLU A 312 17.97 0.92 -28.30
C GLU A 312 17.71 2.34 -28.84
N ASN A 313 18.61 3.28 -28.52
CA ASN A 313 18.71 4.63 -29.11
C ASN A 313 17.59 5.62 -28.74
N ILE A 314 17.17 5.67 -27.47
CA ILE A 314 16.47 6.86 -26.97
C ILE A 314 17.53 7.95 -26.76
N ASP A 315 17.50 8.99 -27.58
CA ASP A 315 18.44 10.13 -27.52
C ASP A 315 17.85 11.21 -26.60
N CYS A 316 18.08 11.06 -25.30
CA CYS A 316 17.71 11.94 -24.19
C CYS A 316 18.91 11.92 -23.22
N ASP A 317 19.32 13.05 -22.66
CA ASP A 317 20.69 13.30 -22.17
C ASP A 317 21.26 12.18 -21.25
N ASP A 318 22.15 11.33 -21.80
CA ASP A 318 22.96 10.29 -21.12
C ASP A 318 22.21 9.38 -20.11
N LEU A 319 21.02 8.86 -20.47
CA LEU A 319 20.31 7.85 -19.67
C LEU A 319 20.60 6.39 -20.06
N GLY A 320 20.32 5.47 -19.12
CA GLY A 320 20.74 4.08 -19.12
C GLY A 320 20.09 3.21 -20.21
N GLU A 321 20.82 2.19 -20.66
CA GLU A 321 20.38 1.22 -21.70
C GLU A 321 19.68 -0.02 -21.08
N GLY A 322 19.01 0.16 -19.93
CA GLY A 322 18.35 -0.91 -19.19
C GLY A 322 17.05 -1.40 -19.83
N ASN A 323 16.53 -2.53 -19.34
CA ASN A 323 15.22 -3.03 -19.76
C ASN A 323 14.13 -2.00 -19.42
N ASP A 324 13.27 -1.68 -20.39
CA ASP A 324 12.36 -0.54 -20.26
C ASP A 324 10.89 -0.89 -20.48
N HIS A 325 10.03 -0.04 -19.93
CA HIS A 325 8.59 -0.13 -20.12
C HIS A 325 8.06 1.22 -20.60
N TRP A 326 7.16 1.16 -21.58
CA TRP A 326 6.56 2.31 -22.24
C TRP A 326 5.12 2.52 -21.79
N TYR A 327 4.78 3.79 -21.58
CA TYR A 327 3.42 4.23 -21.30
C TYR A 327 3.05 5.36 -22.26
N ALA A 328 1.79 5.47 -22.65
CA ALA A 328 1.30 6.49 -23.55
C ALA A 328 0.16 7.28 -22.90
N PHE A 329 0.25 8.61 -22.93
CA PHE A 329 -0.75 9.51 -22.39
C PHE A 329 -1.14 10.53 -23.44
N THR A 330 -2.43 10.60 -23.77
CA THR A 330 -2.95 11.67 -24.65
C THR A 330 -3.64 12.72 -23.80
N ALA A 331 -3.07 13.92 -23.78
CA ALA A 331 -3.53 14.99 -22.90
C ALA A 331 -4.97 15.41 -23.21
N PRO A 332 -5.91 15.34 -22.24
CA PRO A 332 -7.30 15.72 -22.46
C PRO A 332 -7.51 17.24 -22.53
N ASP A 333 -6.58 18.02 -21.99
CA ASP A 333 -6.60 19.49 -21.89
C ASP A 333 -5.16 20.06 -21.88
N ASN A 334 -5.05 21.38 -21.97
CA ASN A 334 -3.79 22.07 -21.69
C ASN A 334 -3.68 22.21 -20.18
N ALA A 335 -2.72 21.51 -19.57
CA ALA A 335 -2.49 21.58 -18.13
C ALA A 335 -1.09 21.07 -17.80
N GLU A 336 -0.61 21.42 -16.61
CA GLU A 336 0.58 20.80 -16.04
C GLU A 336 0.27 19.42 -15.47
N TYR A 337 1.22 18.51 -15.63
CA TYR A 337 1.16 17.15 -15.15
C TYR A 337 2.47 16.80 -14.45
N ASN A 338 2.35 15.90 -13.49
CA ASN A 338 3.46 15.29 -12.80
C ASN A 338 3.46 13.78 -13.03
N ILE A 339 4.59 13.21 -13.45
CA ILE A 339 4.79 11.78 -13.58
C ILE A 339 5.94 11.35 -12.65
N THR A 340 5.73 10.31 -11.84
CA THR A 340 6.75 9.89 -10.85
C THR A 340 6.72 8.39 -10.55
N THR A 341 7.89 7.85 -10.19
CA THR A 341 8.05 6.46 -9.70
C THR A 341 8.16 6.37 -8.16
N ASN A 342 7.95 7.50 -7.46
CA ASN A 342 8.10 7.61 -6.01
C ASN A 342 7.00 6.83 -5.25
N SER A 343 7.26 5.54 -5.03
CA SER A 343 6.38 4.62 -4.33
C SER A 343 7.19 3.62 -3.52
N LEU A 344 6.63 3.17 -2.39
CA LEU A 344 7.20 2.08 -1.60
C LEU A 344 7.16 0.73 -2.34
N TYR A 345 6.37 0.63 -3.42
CA TYR A 345 6.35 -0.53 -4.31
C TYR A 345 7.56 -0.53 -5.27
N THR A 346 8.23 0.61 -5.45
CA THR A 346 9.42 0.74 -6.29
C THR A 346 10.67 0.20 -5.59
N THR A 347 11.25 -0.86 -6.16
CA THR A 347 12.31 -1.66 -5.52
C THR A 347 13.72 -1.39 -6.06
N PHE A 348 13.87 -0.47 -7.00
CA PHE A 348 15.13 -0.15 -7.65
C PHE A 348 15.25 1.35 -7.91
N ASP A 349 16.47 1.78 -8.24
CA ASP A 349 16.81 3.13 -8.67
C ASP A 349 16.29 3.36 -10.10
N THR A 350 15.36 4.30 -10.28
CA THR A 350 14.67 4.49 -11.55
C THR A 350 15.27 5.62 -12.37
N GLN A 351 15.04 5.56 -13.67
CA GLN A 351 15.12 6.70 -14.58
C GLN A 351 13.79 6.80 -15.31
N LEU A 352 13.33 8.03 -15.53
CA LEU A 352 12.11 8.34 -16.24
C LEU A 352 12.44 9.24 -17.43
N ILE A 353 11.90 8.90 -18.60
CA ILE A 353 12.07 9.67 -19.82
C ILE A 353 10.70 10.11 -20.33
N LEU A 354 10.55 11.38 -20.66
CA LEU A 354 9.39 11.95 -21.33
C LEU A 354 9.70 12.19 -22.81
N LEU A 355 8.90 11.57 -23.67
CA LEU A 355 9.02 11.67 -25.11
C LEU A 355 7.72 12.19 -25.74
N SER A 356 7.81 12.83 -26.90
CA SER A 356 6.68 13.16 -27.76
C SER A 356 6.92 12.76 -29.22
N GLY A 357 5.94 12.95 -30.09
CA GLY A 357 6.07 12.70 -31.52
C GLY A 357 5.71 11.28 -31.97
N ASP A 358 6.39 10.77 -33.00
CA ASP A 358 6.13 9.45 -33.58
C ASP A 358 7.14 8.44 -33.02
N CYS A 359 6.69 7.22 -32.68
CA CYS A 359 7.55 6.11 -32.23
C CYS A 359 8.76 5.83 -33.13
N ALA A 360 8.71 6.16 -34.42
CA ALA A 360 9.84 5.98 -35.32
C ALA A 360 10.97 7.02 -35.10
N ASN A 361 10.64 8.21 -34.58
CA ASN A 361 11.57 9.29 -34.25
C ASN A 361 10.99 10.10 -33.08
N PRO A 362 11.05 9.58 -31.85
CA PRO A 362 10.54 10.31 -30.69
C PRO A 362 11.39 11.57 -30.47
N THR A 363 10.76 12.62 -29.94
CA THR A 363 11.43 13.83 -29.45
C THR A 363 11.55 13.70 -27.94
N CYS A 364 12.76 13.80 -27.41
CA CYS A 364 13.00 13.94 -25.97
C CYS A 364 12.48 15.31 -25.52
N GLU A 365 11.53 15.31 -24.59
CA GLU A 365 11.00 16.54 -23.99
C GLU A 365 11.65 16.82 -22.64
N ASP A 366 11.85 15.77 -21.83
CA ASP A 366 12.47 15.87 -20.52
C ASP A 366 12.91 14.48 -20.02
N ASP A 367 13.77 14.45 -19.00
CA ASP A 367 14.19 13.24 -18.35
C ASP A 367 14.67 13.48 -16.91
N ASN A 368 14.61 12.43 -16.08
CA ASN A 368 15.00 12.51 -14.68
C ASN A 368 15.44 11.14 -14.14
N ASP A 369 16.61 11.08 -13.51
CA ASP A 369 17.07 9.93 -12.73
C ASP A 369 16.64 10.03 -11.26
N ASP A 370 17.04 11.10 -10.57
CA ASP A 370 16.79 11.31 -9.15
C ASP A 370 15.90 12.53 -8.88
N TYR A 371 14.91 12.35 -7.99
CA TYR A 371 14.10 13.43 -7.44
C TYR A 371 14.19 13.51 -5.90
N GLY A 372 14.74 14.62 -5.40
CA GLY A 372 14.82 14.89 -3.97
C GLY A 372 15.97 14.14 -3.28
N ASN A 373 15.67 13.40 -2.21
CA ASN A 373 16.68 12.64 -1.43
C ASN A 373 16.49 11.11 -1.54
N ASN A 374 15.73 10.65 -2.53
CA ASN A 374 15.52 9.23 -2.83
C ASN A 374 16.02 8.94 -4.26
N TYR A 375 16.03 7.66 -4.63
CA TYR A 375 16.47 7.16 -5.94
C TYR A 375 15.26 6.93 -6.86
N TYR A 376 14.26 7.79 -6.75
CA TYR A 376 13.05 7.71 -7.55
C TYR A 376 12.99 8.93 -8.46
N SER A 377 12.39 8.77 -9.62
CA SER A 377 12.36 9.78 -10.65
C SER A 377 11.05 10.56 -10.64
N ARG A 378 11.11 11.80 -11.12
CA ARG A 378 9.95 12.67 -11.29
C ARG A 378 10.18 13.63 -12.45
N ILE A 379 9.18 13.75 -13.33
CA ILE A 379 9.12 14.79 -14.36
C ILE A 379 7.85 15.62 -14.15
N ASP A 380 8.00 16.94 -14.20
CA ASP A 380 6.92 17.91 -14.19
C ASP A 380 6.89 18.56 -15.58
N PHE A 381 5.75 18.52 -16.28
CA PHE A 381 5.68 18.96 -17.67
C PHE A 381 4.32 19.58 -18.02
N THR A 382 4.34 20.52 -18.96
CA THR A 382 3.13 21.15 -19.50
C THR A 382 2.62 20.36 -20.71
N ALA A 383 1.47 19.72 -20.55
CA ALA A 383 0.87 18.93 -21.61
C ALA A 383 -0.03 19.80 -22.51
N THR A 384 0.11 19.65 -23.83
CA THR A 384 -0.77 20.30 -24.81
C THR A 384 -1.93 19.37 -25.20
N GLN A 385 -3.16 19.88 -25.16
CA GLN A 385 -4.39 19.14 -25.48
C GLN A 385 -4.28 18.39 -26.81
N GLY A 386 -4.54 17.08 -26.76
CA GLY A 386 -4.55 16.20 -27.92
C GLY A 386 -3.17 15.73 -28.40
N VAL A 387 -2.08 16.20 -27.77
CA VAL A 387 -0.74 15.65 -27.97
C VAL A 387 -0.61 14.35 -27.17
N THR A 388 0.04 13.35 -27.77
CA THR A 388 0.40 12.10 -27.12
C THR A 388 1.84 12.18 -26.63
N TYR A 389 2.03 11.96 -25.34
CA TYR A 389 3.31 11.83 -24.66
C TYR A 389 3.58 10.36 -24.36
N TYR A 390 4.84 9.97 -24.37
CA TYR A 390 5.30 8.65 -23.97
C TYR A 390 6.20 8.77 -22.74
N PHE A 391 5.99 7.90 -21.76
CA PHE A 391 6.84 7.79 -20.58
C PHE A 391 7.57 6.48 -20.62
N VAL A 392 8.89 6.52 -20.42
CA VAL A 392 9.72 5.32 -20.41
C VAL A 392 10.32 5.17 -19.01
N VAL A 393 10.05 4.03 -18.37
CA VAL A 393 10.61 3.70 -17.05
C VAL A 393 11.74 2.70 -17.25
N ILE A 394 12.94 3.08 -16.82
CA ILE A 394 14.19 2.32 -16.99
C ILE A 394 14.88 2.21 -15.63
N PRO A 395 15.61 1.12 -15.31
CA PRO A 395 16.54 1.12 -14.17
C PRO A 395 17.77 1.99 -14.47
N PHE A 396 18.27 2.71 -13.46
CA PHE A 396 19.54 3.46 -13.57
C PHE A 396 20.71 2.54 -13.94
N ASP A 397 20.80 1.38 -13.27
CA ASP A 397 21.80 0.35 -13.56
C ASP A 397 21.22 -0.72 -14.52
N GLU A 398 21.89 -0.95 -15.66
CA GLU A 398 21.44 -1.86 -16.74
C GLU A 398 21.21 -3.33 -16.29
N ASP A 399 21.92 -3.78 -15.25
CA ASP A 399 21.83 -5.14 -14.70
C ASP A 399 20.74 -5.29 -13.61
N VAL A 400 20.03 -4.21 -13.28
CA VAL A 400 18.98 -4.20 -12.26
C VAL A 400 17.61 -4.32 -12.91
N SER A 401 16.73 -5.06 -12.25
CA SER A 401 15.31 -5.06 -12.58
C SER A 401 14.51 -5.20 -11.30
N GLY A 402 13.25 -4.80 -11.36
CA GLY A 402 12.38 -4.91 -10.21
C GLY A 402 11.02 -4.33 -10.46
N ASN A 403 10.23 -4.27 -9.39
CA ASN A 403 8.90 -3.71 -9.42
C ASN A 403 8.96 -2.20 -9.23
N TYR A 404 8.01 -1.49 -9.85
CA TYR A 404 7.82 -0.06 -9.69
C TYR A 404 6.34 0.31 -9.78
N GLU A 405 6.00 1.49 -9.29
CA GLU A 405 4.69 2.10 -9.49
C GLU A 405 4.87 3.48 -10.10
N LEU A 406 4.34 3.66 -11.31
CA LEU A 406 4.33 4.90 -12.06
C LEU A 406 3.03 5.65 -11.78
N THR A 407 3.10 6.86 -11.27
CA THR A 407 1.92 7.68 -10.99
C THR A 407 1.91 8.94 -11.84
N LEU A 408 0.86 9.10 -12.64
CA LEU A 408 0.57 10.31 -13.41
C LEU A 408 -0.48 11.13 -12.66
N ASN A 409 -0.16 12.36 -12.32
CA ASN A 409 -1.07 13.31 -11.69
C ASN A 409 -1.29 14.50 -12.61
N ARG A 410 -2.54 14.95 -12.74
CA ARG A 410 -2.83 16.27 -13.28
C ARG A 410 -2.63 17.29 -12.16
N ALA A 411 -1.92 18.38 -12.41
CA ALA A 411 -1.81 19.47 -11.45
C ALA A 411 -3.19 20.06 -11.15
N GLU A 412 -3.43 20.35 -9.87
CA GLU A 412 -4.64 21.07 -9.45
C GLU A 412 -4.38 22.57 -9.63
N VAL A 413 -5.31 23.26 -10.29
CA VAL A 413 -5.20 24.71 -10.51
C VAL A 413 -5.26 25.40 -9.14
N PRO A 414 -4.27 26.23 -8.77
CA PRO A 414 -4.29 26.98 -7.52
C PRO A 414 -5.58 27.81 -7.37
N MET A 415 -6.09 27.94 -6.14
CA MET A 415 -7.33 28.69 -5.92
C MET A 415 -7.22 30.18 -6.24
N ASN A 416 -6.01 30.71 -6.29
CA ASN A 416 -5.69 32.10 -6.52
C ASN A 416 -5.04 32.34 -7.89
N ASP A 417 -5.46 31.55 -8.88
CA ASP A 417 -4.99 31.56 -10.27
C ASP A 417 -5.51 32.75 -11.10
N ASP A 418 -6.27 33.67 -10.50
CA ASP A 418 -6.64 34.91 -11.18
C ASP A 418 -6.88 36.05 -10.18
N CYS A 419 -6.93 37.28 -10.71
CA CYS A 419 -7.21 38.47 -9.93
C CYS A 419 -8.57 38.39 -9.17
N ALA A 420 -9.58 37.74 -9.75
CA ALA A 420 -10.92 37.68 -9.14
C ALA A 420 -10.96 36.77 -7.91
N SER A 421 -10.14 35.73 -7.90
CA SER A 421 -9.99 34.71 -6.86
C SER A 421 -8.81 34.95 -5.93
N ALA A 422 -8.06 36.05 -6.15
CA ALA A 422 -6.91 36.46 -5.35
C ALA A 422 -7.10 36.23 -3.84
N SER A 423 -6.14 35.50 -3.25
CA SER A 423 -6.16 35.16 -1.84
C SER A 423 -5.81 36.36 -0.97
N ASP A 424 -6.54 36.57 0.14
CA ASP A 424 -6.23 37.68 1.04
C ASP A 424 -4.90 37.44 1.77
N ILE A 425 -4.00 38.43 1.71
CA ILE A 425 -2.77 38.48 2.51
C ILE A 425 -2.80 39.69 3.43
N THR A 426 -2.27 39.52 4.64
CA THR A 426 -2.24 40.58 5.66
C THR A 426 -0.83 41.14 5.84
N TYR A 427 -0.73 42.40 6.27
CA TYR A 427 0.56 43.00 6.58
C TYR A 427 1.28 42.25 7.72
N ASN A 428 2.59 42.07 7.59
CA ASN A 428 3.44 41.26 8.47
C ASN A 428 3.03 39.79 8.56
N SER A 429 2.68 39.20 7.41
CA SER A 429 2.38 37.77 7.33
C SER A 429 3.18 37.07 6.24
N THR A 430 3.27 35.76 6.37
CA THR A 430 3.92 34.86 5.43
C THR A 430 2.92 33.81 4.99
N VAL A 431 2.87 33.53 3.70
CA VAL A 431 2.04 32.50 3.09
C VAL A 431 2.90 31.58 2.24
N ARG A 432 2.51 30.31 2.13
CA ARG A 432 3.11 29.36 1.19
C ARG A 432 2.11 29.04 0.11
N GLY A 433 2.58 28.96 -1.12
CA GLY A 433 1.78 28.63 -2.28
C GLY A 433 2.62 27.90 -3.33
N SER A 434 2.00 27.63 -4.46
CA SER A 434 2.66 27.12 -5.65
C SER A 434 2.01 27.74 -6.89
N THR A 435 2.80 27.97 -7.93
CA THR A 435 2.35 28.29 -9.29
C THR A 435 2.19 27.03 -10.15
N PHE A 436 2.53 25.84 -9.63
CA PHE A 436 2.32 24.58 -10.34
C PHE A 436 0.82 24.34 -10.58
N GLY A 437 0.44 24.17 -11.83
CA GLY A 437 -0.93 24.04 -12.32
C GLY A 437 -1.66 25.36 -12.54
N ALA A 438 -1.02 26.51 -12.28
CA ALA A 438 -1.58 27.83 -12.56
C ALA A 438 -1.63 28.11 -14.07
N THR A 439 -2.38 29.14 -14.43
CA THR A 439 -2.43 29.70 -15.77
C THR A 439 -1.76 31.08 -15.75
N ALA A 440 -1.15 31.45 -16.87
CA ALA A 440 -0.62 32.79 -17.04
C ALA A 440 -1.78 33.79 -17.20
N SER A 441 -1.74 34.90 -16.45
CA SER A 441 -2.72 35.96 -16.60
C SER A 441 -2.53 36.68 -17.93
N ALA A 442 -3.64 36.97 -18.62
CA ALA A 442 -3.58 37.72 -19.87
C ALA A 442 -2.95 39.11 -19.68
N ALA A 443 -1.89 39.38 -20.47
CA ALA A 443 -1.13 40.65 -20.57
C ALA A 443 -1.77 41.86 -19.88
N LEU A 444 -1.49 42.00 -18.59
CA LEU A 444 -1.73 43.24 -17.87
C LEU A 444 -0.69 44.28 -18.30
N THR A 445 -0.87 45.54 -17.88
CA THR A 445 0.15 46.55 -18.19
C THR A 445 1.42 46.20 -17.43
N ASP A 446 2.48 45.85 -18.17
CA ASP A 446 3.79 45.51 -17.60
C ASP A 446 4.36 46.68 -16.80
N CYS A 447 5.07 46.31 -15.74
CA CYS A 447 5.99 47.21 -15.06
C CYS A 447 7.30 47.16 -15.83
N GLU A 448 7.95 48.30 -16.12
CA GLU A 448 9.18 48.39 -16.97
C GLU A 448 10.37 47.48 -16.57
N ASP A 449 10.27 46.74 -15.45
CA ASP A 449 11.30 45.85 -14.87
C ASP A 449 10.79 44.39 -14.62
N ALA A 450 9.59 44.04 -15.11
CA ALA A 450 9.01 42.68 -15.10
C ALA A 450 8.25 42.50 -16.43
N ASP A 451 8.99 42.19 -17.49
CA ASP A 451 8.59 42.28 -18.89
C ASP A 451 7.93 40.98 -19.41
N ASP A 452 7.81 39.91 -18.61
CA ASP A 452 7.11 38.69 -19.02
C ASP A 452 6.01 38.23 -18.04
N ASN A 453 4.74 38.45 -18.44
CA ASN A 453 3.54 37.95 -17.74
C ASN A 453 2.99 36.66 -18.39
N ASP A 454 3.77 36.00 -19.25
CA ASP A 454 3.34 34.75 -19.90
C ASP A 454 3.59 33.50 -19.03
N ALA A 455 4.19 33.66 -17.83
CA ALA A 455 4.42 32.60 -16.84
C ALA A 455 3.17 32.29 -15.98
N PRO A 456 2.99 31.04 -15.51
CA PRO A 456 1.95 30.68 -14.55
C PRO A 456 2.02 31.53 -13.27
N ASP A 457 0.89 32.09 -12.83
CA ASP A 457 0.89 33.10 -11.78
C ASP A 457 -0.10 32.86 -10.63
N ALA A 458 0.20 33.48 -9.49
CA ALA A 458 -0.60 33.36 -8.29
C ALA A 458 -0.87 34.74 -7.65
N TRP A 459 -2.14 35.01 -7.40
CA TRP A 459 -2.65 36.32 -7.01
C TRP A 459 -2.92 36.44 -5.51
N TYR A 460 -2.45 37.53 -4.92
CA TYR A 460 -2.74 37.89 -3.53
C TYR A 460 -3.34 39.28 -3.42
N ARG A 461 -4.42 39.42 -2.66
CA ARG A 461 -5.09 40.70 -2.40
C ARG A 461 -4.65 41.26 -1.06
N PHE A 462 -4.16 42.49 -1.06
CA PHE A 462 -3.78 43.24 0.13
C PHE A 462 -4.65 44.49 0.30
N GLN A 463 -5.34 44.56 1.44
CA GLN A 463 -6.20 45.68 1.81
C GLN A 463 -5.72 46.31 3.14
N PRO A 464 -4.80 47.29 3.10
CA PRO A 464 -4.27 47.93 4.30
C PRO A 464 -5.29 48.76 5.07
N THR A 465 -5.19 48.72 6.40
CA THR A 465 -5.97 49.56 7.34
C THR A 465 -5.23 50.83 7.79
N THR A 466 -4.02 51.06 7.30
CA THR A 466 -3.19 52.24 7.54
C THR A 466 -2.36 52.52 6.28
N SER A 467 -1.87 53.73 6.05
CA SER A 467 -0.87 53.97 4.99
C SER A 467 0.53 53.63 5.48
N GLY A 468 1.42 53.21 4.58
CA GLY A 468 2.80 52.83 4.92
C GLY A 468 3.59 52.35 3.70
N THR A 469 4.66 51.62 3.97
CA THR A 469 5.52 50.97 2.97
C THR A 469 5.56 49.48 3.28
N ALA A 470 5.41 48.64 2.25
CA ALA A 470 5.49 47.19 2.35
C ALA A 470 6.67 46.67 1.53
N VAL A 471 7.20 45.53 1.96
CA VAL A 471 8.07 44.67 1.16
C VAL A 471 7.31 43.38 0.87
N ALA A 472 7.26 43.00 -0.41
CA ALA A 472 6.89 41.68 -0.88
C ALA A 472 8.19 40.91 -1.16
N SER A 473 8.36 39.71 -0.58
CA SER A 473 9.61 38.94 -0.68
C SER A 473 9.31 37.46 -0.86
N LEU A 474 9.97 36.83 -1.85
CA LEU A 474 9.97 35.39 -2.10
C LEU A 474 11.26 34.70 -1.62
N VAL A 475 12.17 35.44 -0.99
CA VAL A 475 13.44 34.94 -0.45
C VAL A 475 13.20 33.96 0.72
N ASP A 476 13.04 32.67 0.41
CA ASP A 476 12.94 31.57 1.36
C ASP A 476 13.46 30.26 0.75
N GLN A 477 13.88 29.32 1.58
CA GLN A 477 14.35 28.00 1.12
C GLN A 477 13.23 27.10 0.55
N PHE A 478 11.96 27.46 0.77
CA PHE A 478 10.81 26.78 0.22
C PHE A 478 10.50 27.22 -1.22
N THR A 479 11.08 28.34 -1.67
CA THR A 479 10.98 28.81 -3.05
C THR A 479 11.99 28.04 -3.91
N ASP A 480 11.52 27.37 -4.97
CA ASP A 480 12.29 26.36 -5.72
C ASP A 480 12.40 26.62 -7.23
N TYR A 481 11.99 27.80 -7.71
CA TYR A 481 12.08 28.24 -9.11
C TYR A 481 12.54 29.70 -9.19
N TYR A 482 12.92 30.17 -10.38
CA TYR A 482 13.22 31.57 -10.67
C TYR A 482 11.92 32.35 -10.62
N THR A 483 11.89 33.42 -9.81
CA THR A 483 10.63 34.09 -9.48
C THR A 483 10.64 35.55 -9.86
N ALA A 484 9.52 36.04 -10.38
CA ALA A 484 9.19 37.44 -10.53
C ALA A 484 8.03 37.87 -9.60
N LEU A 485 7.98 39.16 -9.29
CA LEU A 485 6.93 39.79 -8.49
C LEU A 485 6.39 41.03 -9.18
N THR A 486 5.06 41.10 -9.30
CA THR A 486 4.37 42.28 -9.79
C THR A 486 3.33 42.78 -8.80
N VAL A 487 3.24 44.10 -8.60
CA VAL A 487 2.26 44.75 -7.72
C VAL A 487 1.41 45.74 -8.49
N TYR A 488 0.10 45.50 -8.40
CA TYR A 488 -0.93 46.34 -8.98
C TYR A 488 -1.75 47.07 -7.91
N GLU A 489 -2.25 48.26 -8.23
CA GLU A 489 -3.28 48.95 -7.47
C GLU A 489 -4.59 49.07 -8.27
N GLY A 490 -5.72 48.97 -7.57
CA GLY A 490 -7.05 49.11 -8.18
C GLY A 490 -8.08 48.16 -7.61
N THR A 491 -9.34 48.34 -8.01
CA THR A 491 -10.46 47.50 -7.56
C THR A 491 -11.12 46.71 -8.69
N ASP A 492 -10.76 47.00 -9.94
CA ASP A 492 -11.26 46.30 -11.13
C ASP A 492 -10.08 45.60 -11.80
N CYS A 493 -10.15 44.26 -11.86
CA CYS A 493 -9.13 43.40 -12.47
C CYS A 493 -8.86 43.75 -13.94
N ASN A 494 -9.78 44.41 -14.63
CA ASN A 494 -9.61 44.81 -16.03
C ASN A 494 -8.93 46.18 -16.22
N SER A 495 -8.65 46.89 -15.13
CA SER A 495 -8.08 48.24 -15.18
C SER A 495 -7.12 48.49 -14.02
N LEU A 496 -6.41 47.46 -13.60
CA LEU A 496 -5.35 47.57 -12.61
C LEU A 496 -4.22 48.47 -13.12
N THR A 497 -3.62 49.22 -12.20
CA THR A 497 -2.45 50.05 -12.48
C THR A 497 -1.23 49.39 -11.86
N CYS A 498 -0.24 49.00 -12.67
CA CYS A 498 1.04 48.55 -12.14
C CYS A 498 1.69 49.68 -11.33
N ILE A 499 2.24 49.36 -10.16
CA ILE A 499 2.96 50.32 -9.31
C ILE A 499 4.38 49.87 -8.94
N ALA A 500 4.70 48.57 -9.08
CA ALA A 500 6.03 48.02 -8.90
C ALA A 500 6.10 46.64 -9.57
N GLY A 501 7.25 46.29 -10.15
CA GLY A 501 7.54 44.97 -10.67
C GLY A 501 9.03 44.69 -10.54
N VAL A 502 9.42 43.42 -10.42
CA VAL A 502 10.80 42.98 -10.47
C VAL A 502 10.89 41.51 -10.89
N GLU A 503 11.78 41.19 -11.81
CA GLU A 503 12.20 39.81 -12.12
C GLU A 503 13.26 39.32 -11.13
N GLU A 504 14.29 40.13 -10.87
CA GLU A 504 15.35 39.75 -9.95
C GLU A 504 15.92 40.94 -9.16
N VAL A 505 16.23 40.71 -7.88
CA VAL A 505 17.01 41.68 -7.08
C VAL A 505 18.41 41.17 -6.73
N PHE A 506 18.68 39.86 -6.84
CA PHE A 506 19.88 39.28 -6.28
C PHE A 506 20.57 38.28 -7.21
N SER A 507 21.75 38.65 -7.72
CA SER A 507 22.62 37.80 -8.57
C SER A 507 23.21 36.54 -7.89
N ILE A 508 22.73 36.17 -6.69
CA ILE A 508 23.24 35.02 -5.92
C ILE A 508 22.15 34.07 -5.39
N VAL A 509 20.88 34.50 -5.48
CA VAL A 509 19.66 33.74 -5.20
C VAL A 509 18.58 34.36 -6.09
N GLU A 510 18.09 33.63 -7.10
CA GLU A 510 17.16 34.12 -8.13
C GLU A 510 15.72 34.33 -7.58
N PHE A 511 15.62 35.00 -6.43
CA PHE A 511 14.36 35.27 -5.74
C PHE A 511 14.02 36.75 -5.81
N SER A 512 12.74 37.02 -6.10
CA SER A 512 12.20 38.37 -6.21
C SER A 512 11.87 39.00 -4.85
N GLU A 513 12.19 40.29 -4.72
CA GLU A 513 11.79 41.14 -3.60
C GLU A 513 11.56 42.58 -4.08
N LEU A 514 10.43 43.19 -3.74
CA LEU A 514 10.20 44.59 -4.07
C LEU A 514 9.58 45.37 -2.91
N SER A 515 9.78 46.69 -2.92
CA SER A 515 9.22 47.62 -1.96
C SER A 515 8.24 48.56 -2.64
N PHE A 516 7.07 48.76 -2.04
CA PHE A 516 6.05 49.68 -2.55
C PHE A 516 5.35 50.44 -1.43
N ASP A 517 4.94 51.67 -1.72
CA ASP A 517 4.13 52.49 -0.83
C ASP A 517 2.64 52.13 -0.98
N PHE A 518 1.93 52.02 0.15
CA PHE A 518 0.51 51.71 0.18
C PHE A 518 -0.30 52.75 0.97
N THR A 519 -1.54 52.97 0.53
CA THR A 519 -2.48 53.90 1.16
C THR A 519 -3.60 53.16 1.86
N GLU A 520 -3.98 53.61 3.06
CA GLU A 520 -5.13 53.09 3.81
C GLU A 520 -6.38 53.00 2.92
N GLY A 521 -7.00 51.82 2.85
CA GLY A 521 -8.23 51.62 2.10
C GLY A 521 -8.07 51.46 0.58
N THR A 522 -6.86 51.58 0.02
CA THR A 522 -6.58 51.20 -1.39
C THR A 522 -6.35 49.70 -1.49
N THR A 523 -6.90 49.04 -2.50
CA THR A 523 -6.68 47.62 -2.77
C THR A 523 -5.43 47.44 -3.62
N TYR A 524 -4.56 46.52 -3.22
CA TYR A 524 -3.36 46.11 -3.95
C TYR A 524 -3.43 44.63 -4.29
N TYR A 525 -2.89 44.25 -5.44
CA TYR A 525 -2.69 42.86 -5.83
C TYR A 525 -1.19 42.59 -5.95
N ILE A 526 -0.72 41.52 -5.31
CA ILE A 526 0.65 41.02 -5.41
C ILE A 526 0.58 39.72 -6.23
N VAL A 527 1.26 39.70 -7.35
CA VAL A 527 1.31 38.58 -8.30
C VAL A 527 2.68 37.94 -8.17
N VAL A 528 2.68 36.63 -7.95
CA VAL A 528 3.87 35.78 -7.88
C VAL A 528 3.89 34.94 -9.15
N HIS A 529 4.97 35.01 -9.94
CA HIS A 529 5.10 34.31 -11.22
C HIS A 529 6.56 33.92 -11.50
N GLY A 530 6.81 33.17 -12.57
CA GLY A 530 8.15 32.88 -13.10
C GLY A 530 8.78 34.08 -13.81
N GLU A 531 10.09 34.05 -14.04
CA GLU A 531 10.78 35.01 -14.93
C GLU A 531 10.47 34.68 -16.40
N ASP A 532 10.46 33.39 -16.75
CA ASP A 532 10.10 32.87 -18.07
C ASP A 532 8.82 31.99 -18.05
N ASP A 533 8.24 31.69 -19.22
CA ASP A 533 6.95 31.00 -19.36
C ASP A 533 6.96 29.51 -18.94
N ASP A 534 8.14 28.92 -18.78
CA ASP A 534 8.37 27.56 -18.31
C ASP A 534 8.78 27.47 -16.83
N GLU A 535 8.78 28.59 -16.10
CA GLU A 535 9.22 28.65 -14.72
C GLU A 535 8.07 28.70 -13.71
N PHE A 536 7.95 27.64 -12.93
CA PHE A 536 6.91 27.49 -11.92
C PHE A 536 7.38 26.58 -10.78
N GLY A 537 6.69 26.66 -9.64
CA GLY A 537 7.07 25.84 -8.50
C GLY A 537 6.41 26.26 -7.20
N ASN A 538 6.99 25.82 -6.10
CA ASN A 538 6.60 26.21 -4.76
C ASN A 538 7.25 27.55 -4.40
N TYR A 539 6.55 28.35 -3.58
CA TYR A 539 7.10 29.60 -3.07
C TYR A 539 6.58 29.94 -1.66
N GLN A 540 7.33 30.79 -0.97
CA GLN A 540 6.87 31.42 0.26
C GLN A 540 6.90 32.95 0.12
N LEU A 541 5.71 33.57 0.12
CA LEU A 541 5.54 35.01 0.04
C LEU A 541 5.45 35.64 1.44
N TYR A 542 6.35 36.57 1.73
CA TYR A 542 6.25 37.49 2.87
C TYR A 542 5.75 38.86 2.41
N LEU A 543 4.75 39.40 3.10
CA LEU A 543 4.30 40.78 2.95
C LEU A 543 4.37 41.49 4.30
N GLY A 544 5.19 42.52 4.43
CA GLY A 544 5.31 43.23 5.70
C GLY A 544 6.22 44.45 5.69
N GLU A 545 6.63 44.88 6.88
CA GLU A 545 7.66 45.91 7.02
C GLU A 545 8.93 45.45 6.29
N PRO A 546 9.71 46.38 5.70
CA PRO A 546 11.07 46.06 5.32
C PRO A 546 11.74 45.41 6.53
N ILE A 547 12.14 44.14 6.40
CA ILE A 547 13.05 43.55 7.37
C ILE A 547 14.24 44.50 7.37
N ASP A 548 14.59 45.09 8.53
CA ASP A 548 15.74 45.99 8.61
C ASP A 548 17.01 45.18 8.25
N ARG A 549 17.34 45.22 6.96
CA ARG A 549 18.53 44.68 6.31
C ARG A 549 19.65 45.74 6.33
N ASN A 550 19.41 46.94 6.88
CA ASN A 550 20.35 48.06 6.97
C ASN A 550 21.25 48.04 8.22
N GLN A 551 21.49 46.86 8.79
CA GLN A 551 22.67 46.58 9.60
C GLN A 551 23.56 45.54 8.90
N PRO A 552 24.73 45.92 8.38
CA PRO A 552 25.06 47.01 7.48
C PRO A 552 25.19 46.52 6.03
N GLN A 553 24.54 47.23 5.10
CA GLN A 553 24.99 47.32 3.71
C GLN A 553 25.86 48.57 3.54
N THR A 554 27.15 48.36 3.30
CA THR A 554 27.86 49.03 2.21
C THR A 554 28.87 48.03 1.66
N LEU A 555 28.72 47.60 0.42
CA LEU A 555 29.78 46.96 -0.35
C LEU A 555 30.69 48.05 -0.93
N PRO A 556 31.93 48.20 -0.42
CA PRO A 556 33.00 48.70 -1.27
C PRO A 556 34.20 47.75 -1.32
N ASN A 557 34.48 47.30 -2.55
CA ASN A 557 35.77 47.00 -3.17
C ASN A 557 36.55 45.70 -2.81
N THR A 558 36.41 44.74 -3.74
CA THR A 558 37.47 43.91 -4.39
C THR A 558 38.21 42.86 -3.57
N THR A 559 37.60 41.66 -3.42
CA THR A 559 38.18 40.30 -3.69
C THR A 559 37.33 39.16 -3.09
N SER A 560 36.40 39.47 -2.19
CA SER A 560 35.46 38.53 -1.55
C SER A 560 34.04 38.71 -2.12
N GLY A 561 33.34 37.60 -2.37
CA GLY A 561 31.93 37.62 -2.74
C GLY A 561 31.01 37.92 -1.53
N PRO A 562 29.72 38.18 -1.77
CA PRO A 562 28.68 38.26 -0.75
C PRO A 562 28.44 36.92 -0.02
N VAL A 563 27.98 37.02 1.23
CA VAL A 563 27.55 35.88 2.05
C VAL A 563 26.12 36.11 2.54
N LEU A 564 25.21 35.18 2.28
CA LEU A 564 23.78 35.25 2.62
C LEU A 564 23.42 34.22 3.70
N VAL A 565 22.62 34.60 4.69
CA VAL A 565 21.93 33.66 5.59
C VAL A 565 20.49 33.52 5.12
N MET A 566 20.18 32.38 4.48
CA MET A 566 18.95 32.13 3.73
C MET A 566 17.68 32.44 4.53
N GLU A 567 17.56 31.89 5.73
CA GLU A 567 16.34 32.01 6.54
C GLU A 567 16.10 33.41 7.08
N THR A 568 17.04 34.33 6.89
CA THR A 568 16.90 35.73 7.29
C THR A 568 16.95 36.70 6.11
N GLY A 569 17.30 36.23 4.91
CA GLY A 569 17.58 37.09 3.76
C GLY A 569 18.73 38.10 4.00
N ARG A 570 19.59 37.89 5.01
CA ARG A 570 20.61 38.87 5.42
C ARG A 570 21.97 38.61 4.80
N TYR A 571 22.54 39.66 4.25
CA TYR A 571 23.89 39.67 3.71
C TYR A 571 24.93 40.08 4.76
N TYR A 572 26.08 39.44 4.65
CA TYR A 572 27.24 39.68 5.47
C TYR A 572 28.46 39.86 4.58
N SER A 573 29.33 40.78 4.97
CA SER A 573 30.59 41.02 4.26
C SER A 573 31.62 39.90 4.47
N THR A 574 31.37 38.99 5.43
CA THR A 574 32.21 37.82 5.69
C THR A 574 31.37 36.63 6.18
N ILE A 575 31.85 35.40 5.94
CA ILE A 575 31.29 34.15 6.45
C ILE A 575 31.28 34.16 7.98
N SER A 576 32.32 34.68 8.63
CA SER A 576 32.35 34.78 10.10
C SER A 576 31.21 35.64 10.65
N ALA A 577 30.86 36.73 9.97
CA ALA A 577 29.76 37.60 10.38
C ALA A 577 28.40 36.92 10.18
N ALA A 578 28.22 36.18 9.08
CA ALA A 578 27.03 35.37 8.84
C ALA A 578 26.85 34.29 9.91
N VAL A 579 27.92 33.53 10.19
CA VAL A 579 27.96 32.49 11.23
C VAL A 579 27.68 33.09 12.61
N ALA A 580 28.19 34.29 12.92
CA ALA A 580 27.93 34.95 14.20
C ALA A 580 26.45 35.27 14.42
N ALA A 581 25.70 35.56 13.35
CA ALA A 581 24.28 35.88 13.40
C ALA A 581 23.35 34.67 13.57
N VAL A 582 23.83 33.46 13.26
CA VAL A 582 23.06 32.22 13.46
C VAL A 582 22.89 31.91 14.96
N PRO A 583 21.68 31.74 15.50
CA PRO A 583 21.47 31.33 16.89
C PRO A 583 22.02 29.92 17.17
N GLU A 584 22.49 29.64 18.39
CA GLU A 584 22.88 28.27 18.77
C GLU A 584 21.69 27.32 18.76
N GLY A 585 21.89 26.09 18.26
CA GLY A 585 20.88 25.04 18.23
C GLY A 585 19.80 25.18 17.15
N VAL A 586 19.88 26.21 16.30
CA VAL A 586 18.96 26.40 15.17
C VAL A 586 19.71 26.19 13.87
N ALA A 587 19.25 25.23 13.05
CA ALA A 587 19.82 24.97 11.74
C ALA A 587 19.60 26.17 10.82
N ARG A 588 20.67 26.62 10.15
CA ARG A 588 20.65 27.71 9.18
C ARG A 588 21.51 27.40 7.96
N THR A 589 21.06 27.83 6.79
CA THR A 589 21.79 27.75 5.52
C THR A 589 22.49 29.07 5.23
N ILE A 590 23.79 28.98 4.98
CA ILE A 590 24.63 30.11 4.58
C ILE A 590 25.10 29.86 3.15
N ILE A 591 24.74 30.77 2.24
CA ILE A 591 25.21 30.78 0.85
C ILE A 591 26.42 31.71 0.76
N VAL A 592 27.51 31.22 0.16
CA VAL A 592 28.77 31.93 -0.04
C VAL A 592 29.07 31.95 -1.55
N GLU A 593 29.08 33.13 -2.17
CA GLU A 593 29.45 33.24 -3.59
C GLU A 593 30.96 33.02 -3.77
N SER A 594 31.39 32.45 -4.89
CA SER A 594 32.81 32.21 -5.18
C SER A 594 33.63 33.50 -5.09
N GLY A 595 34.73 33.44 -4.34
CA GLY A 595 35.56 34.60 -4.05
C GLY A 595 36.68 34.26 -3.08
N THR A 596 37.53 35.24 -2.78
CA THR A 596 38.64 35.05 -1.84
C THR A 596 38.17 35.41 -0.44
N TYR A 597 37.99 34.42 0.44
CA TYR A 597 37.64 34.63 1.85
C TYR A 597 38.83 34.25 2.74
N PRO A 598 39.77 35.18 3.00
CA PRO A 598 41.00 34.88 3.75
C PRO A 598 40.79 34.66 5.26
N GLU A 599 39.55 34.46 5.72
CA GLU A 599 39.22 34.32 7.14
C GLU A 599 39.16 32.86 7.60
N THR A 600 39.58 32.62 8.85
CA THR A 600 39.34 31.35 9.54
C THR A 600 37.97 31.42 10.21
N VAL A 601 37.00 30.65 9.73
CA VAL A 601 35.64 30.61 10.28
C VAL A 601 35.55 29.60 11.41
N ASN A 602 34.98 30.00 12.56
CA ASN A 602 34.69 29.10 13.67
C ASN A 602 33.17 28.98 13.87
N PHE A 603 32.64 27.79 13.60
CA PHE A 603 31.20 27.50 13.68
C PHE A 603 30.73 27.20 15.12
N GLY A 604 31.64 26.97 16.07
CA GLY A 604 31.29 26.65 17.45
C GLY A 604 30.35 25.44 17.55
N THR A 605 29.22 25.61 18.23
CA THR A 605 28.13 24.61 18.39
C THR A 605 26.96 24.85 17.44
N LYS A 606 27.10 25.77 16.47
CA LYS A 606 26.02 26.16 15.56
C LYS A 606 25.80 25.09 14.49
N LEU A 607 24.54 24.87 14.14
CA LEU A 607 24.14 23.95 13.09
C LEU A 607 24.03 24.75 11.80
N ILE A 608 25.03 24.64 10.92
CA ILE A 608 25.13 25.46 9.72
C ILE A 608 25.38 24.58 8.50
N GLN A 609 24.54 24.74 7.48
CA GLN A 609 24.78 24.22 6.14
C GLN A 609 25.44 25.32 5.32
N LEU A 610 26.60 25.04 4.71
CA LEU A 610 27.26 25.97 3.79
C LEU A 610 27.02 25.52 2.37
N LYS A 611 26.45 26.40 1.54
CA LYS A 611 26.36 26.24 0.08
C LYS A 611 27.33 27.23 -0.55
N ILE A 612 28.22 26.75 -1.40
CA ILE A 612 29.14 27.60 -2.17
C ILE A 612 28.62 27.62 -3.60
N VAL A 613 28.35 28.80 -4.13
CA VAL A 613 27.86 29.00 -5.52
C VAL A 613 28.91 29.74 -6.33
N GLU A 614 29.14 29.30 -7.57
CA GLU A 614 30.01 30.04 -8.49
C GLU A 614 29.32 31.30 -8.98
N ALA A 615 30.07 32.40 -9.16
CA ALA A 615 29.52 33.63 -9.70
C ALA A 615 29.12 33.39 -11.17
N SER A 616 27.84 33.56 -11.51
CA SER A 616 27.42 33.52 -12.92
C SER A 616 28.22 34.56 -13.71
N PRO A 617 28.77 34.20 -14.90
CA PRO A 617 29.43 35.19 -15.72
C PRO A 617 28.41 36.29 -16.09
N PRO A 618 28.79 37.58 -16.03
CA PRO A 618 27.89 38.65 -16.43
C PRO A 618 27.47 38.40 -17.88
N ALA A 619 26.15 38.38 -18.12
CA ALA A 619 25.57 38.26 -19.45
C ALA A 619 26.22 39.33 -20.35
N GLY A 620 26.93 38.87 -21.38
CA GLY A 620 27.59 39.75 -22.32
C GLY A 620 26.57 40.37 -23.28
N ASN A 621 26.56 41.70 -23.35
CA ASN A 621 25.93 42.49 -24.42
C ASN A 621 26.26 42.00 -25.83
#